data_AF-A0A0L0DRQ0-F1
#
_entry.id   AF-A0A0L0DRQ0-F1
#
_cell.length_a   1.000
_cell.length_b   1.000
_cell.length_c   1.000
_cell.angle_alpha   90.00
_cell.angle_beta   90.00
_cell.angle_gamma   90.00
#
_symmetry.space_group_name_H-M   'P 1'
#
loop_
_entity.id
_entity.type
_entity.pdbx_description
1 polymer ?
#
loop_
_entity_poly.entity_id
_entity_poly.type
_entity_poly.pdbx_seq_one_letter_code
_entity_poly.pdbx_strand_id
1 'polypeptide(L)'
;MAMVVVEMCPNLTTLNLYNCSNITDAAVVTLAGGCPNLTTLYLDYCSNITDAAVVALAGGCPNLTTLGLRNCSDITDAAVVALAGGCPNLTTLYLNNCSNITDAAVVALAGGCPNLTTLDLNNCSKVTLDLHRARTAIAQPDFPASQHAHALLDVAQAHVPHPVHAIDRCNLLSLSALNTLLANGADLYDLDDDNTHVYVAAPASAPVFVDLMIESLQANADGATELANGINKATLALFVVLRASPTVPISADIVSELITAGADVNAVEPTFNTPVIHVAFAHSNHGALKALLEAVAALDVVLDQSAVDGNGATVLDTIIAANQLTAERMAELGGVGLDPFTLQPDNTHVYVAAPVERSAVFSSAMVAWIREHGDGATELTSGINKATLALFIVLHAADTIPFSIPVFAFLINSGADINALEPSLELRPLHVTVSPSNILATMALLAAGADVWALGTKGETAMSIASAVLNKPGSDTNAAAKEVYNLIVGTSSIPERVADHVRETIAAGGDIGGGAGASAGTSTRVDKLEAELADTKAELADTRTELADTKADFADTKAELADTKAELADVRDHVTIATGNIAALQADRANILQHVDKAIAIFQARRYAHTAAGTSSAGDAMPQ
;
A
#
# COMPACT_ATOMS: atom_id res chain seq x y z
N MET A 1 -36.18 -29.32 41.82
CA MET A 1 -34.87 -29.93 41.56
C MET A 1 -33.78 -28.87 41.48
N ALA A 2 -33.80 -27.95 40.51
CA ALA A 2 -32.78 -26.90 40.38
C ALA A 2 -32.58 -26.05 41.65
N MET A 3 -33.65 -25.63 42.32
CA MET A 3 -33.58 -24.87 43.58
C MET A 3 -32.86 -25.63 44.70
N VAL A 4 -33.09 -26.95 44.81
CA VAL A 4 -32.41 -27.81 45.80
C VAL A 4 -30.93 -28.01 45.45
N VAL A 5 -30.60 -28.13 44.17
CA VAL A 5 -29.21 -28.24 43.70
C VAL A 5 -28.42 -26.97 44.02
N VAL A 6 -29.02 -25.80 43.81
CA VAL A 6 -28.40 -24.51 44.13
C VAL A 6 -28.18 -24.34 45.64
N GLU A 7 -29.16 -24.68 46.47
CA GLU A 7 -29.05 -24.54 47.93
C GLU A 7 -28.03 -25.52 48.54
N MET A 8 -27.87 -26.71 47.98
CA MET A 8 -27.02 -27.76 48.56
C MET A 8 -25.65 -27.91 47.87
N CYS A 9 -25.45 -27.36 46.67
CA CYS A 9 -24.24 -27.55 45.88
C CYS A 9 -23.76 -26.25 45.19
N PRO A 10 -23.42 -25.17 45.93
CA PRO A 10 -23.01 -23.88 45.34
C PRO A 10 -21.68 -23.94 44.56
N ASN A 11 -20.85 -24.95 44.83
CA ASN A 11 -19.57 -25.19 44.15
C ASN A 11 -19.68 -26.20 43.01
N LEU A 12 -20.87 -26.41 42.45
CA LEU A 12 -21.09 -27.37 41.39
C LEU A 12 -20.29 -26.98 40.14
N THR A 13 -19.37 -27.85 39.72
CA THR A 13 -18.52 -27.64 38.55
C THR A 13 -18.99 -28.39 37.32
N THR A 14 -19.69 -29.52 37.50
CA THR A 14 -20.16 -30.38 36.41
C THR A 14 -21.57 -30.84 36.70
N LEU A 15 -22.47 -30.71 35.72
CA LEU A 15 -23.83 -31.21 35.79
C LEU A 15 -24.24 -31.82 34.45
N ASN A 16 -24.82 -33.01 34.48
CA ASN A 16 -25.32 -33.67 33.28
C ASN A 16 -26.82 -33.91 33.43
N LEU A 17 -27.60 -33.30 32.53
CA LEU A 17 -29.06 -33.37 32.44
C LEU A 17 -29.49 -33.92 31.07
N TYR A 18 -28.64 -34.72 30.43
CA TYR A 18 -28.93 -35.37 29.16
C TYR A 18 -30.32 -36.04 29.16
N ASN A 19 -31.12 -35.74 28.14
CA ASN A 19 -32.47 -36.28 27.90
C ASN A 19 -33.45 -36.08 29.09
N CYS A 20 -33.27 -35.01 29.87
CA CYS A 20 -34.22 -34.62 30.91
C CYS A 20 -35.37 -33.80 30.33
N SER A 21 -36.33 -34.44 29.64
CA SER A 21 -37.39 -33.75 28.88
C SER A 21 -38.26 -32.75 29.67
N ASN A 22 -38.33 -32.85 31.00
CA ASN A 22 -39.10 -31.93 31.86
C ASN A 22 -38.27 -30.73 32.39
N ILE A 23 -36.98 -30.61 32.04
CA ILE A 23 -36.17 -29.44 32.39
C ILE A 23 -36.63 -28.25 31.53
N THR A 24 -36.74 -27.06 32.14
CA THR A 24 -37.17 -25.82 31.46
C THR A 24 -36.17 -24.70 31.73
N ASP A 25 -36.27 -23.60 30.99
CA ASP A 25 -35.41 -22.42 31.17
C ASP A 25 -35.38 -21.93 32.61
N ALA A 26 -36.51 -21.92 33.32
CA ALA A 26 -36.60 -21.50 34.71
C ALA A 26 -35.64 -22.30 35.63
N ALA A 27 -35.45 -23.60 35.35
CA ALA A 27 -34.52 -24.43 36.09
C ALA A 27 -33.05 -24.05 35.79
N VAL A 28 -32.73 -23.76 34.53
CA VAL A 28 -31.38 -23.34 34.12
C VAL A 28 -31.04 -21.93 34.61
N VAL A 29 -31.99 -21.00 34.58
CA VAL A 29 -31.85 -19.65 35.16
C VAL A 29 -31.55 -19.74 36.65
N THR A 30 -32.25 -20.62 37.38
CA THR A 30 -31.99 -20.86 38.79
C THR A 30 -30.56 -21.39 39.00
N LEU A 31 -30.12 -22.35 38.18
CA LEU A 31 -28.75 -22.90 38.23
C LEU A 31 -27.68 -21.83 37.93
N ALA A 32 -27.88 -21.01 36.90
CA ALA A 32 -26.95 -19.95 36.51
C ALA A 32 -26.78 -18.89 37.61
N GLY A 33 -27.86 -18.55 38.32
CA GLY A 33 -27.80 -17.62 39.46
C GLY A 33 -27.19 -18.21 40.74
N GLY A 34 -27.07 -19.53 40.83
CA GLY A 34 -26.68 -20.24 42.05
C GLY A 34 -25.35 -20.98 42.01
N CYS A 35 -24.84 -21.29 40.80
CA CYS A 35 -23.66 -22.13 40.60
C CYS A 35 -22.64 -21.42 39.66
N PRO A 36 -21.95 -20.36 40.13
CA PRO A 36 -21.05 -19.58 39.28
C PRO A 36 -19.77 -20.32 38.85
N ASN A 37 -19.44 -21.41 39.55
CA ASN A 37 -18.26 -22.25 39.29
C ASN A 37 -18.53 -23.37 38.27
N LEU A 38 -19.67 -23.34 37.59
CA LEU A 38 -20.02 -24.36 36.61
C LEU A 38 -19.08 -24.30 35.40
N THR A 39 -18.43 -25.42 35.13
CA THR A 39 -17.49 -25.60 34.01
C THR A 39 -18.07 -26.49 32.91
N THR A 40 -18.89 -27.48 33.28
CA THR A 40 -19.44 -28.45 32.33
C THR A 40 -20.93 -28.62 32.54
N LEU A 41 -21.72 -28.42 31.49
CA LEU A 41 -23.16 -28.64 31.51
C LEU A 41 -23.62 -29.38 30.26
N TYR A 42 -24.35 -30.48 30.43
CA TYR A 42 -24.99 -31.20 29.33
C TYR A 42 -26.52 -31.06 29.44
N LEU A 43 -27.13 -30.48 28.42
CA LEU A 43 -28.58 -30.29 28.24
C LEU A 43 -29.05 -30.92 26.92
N ASP A 44 -28.27 -31.83 26.35
CA ASP A 44 -28.62 -32.54 25.12
C ASP A 44 -30.00 -33.21 25.26
N TYR A 45 -30.79 -33.19 24.19
CA TYR A 45 -32.15 -33.76 24.11
C TYR A 45 -33.17 -33.16 25.09
N CYS A 46 -32.94 -31.92 25.54
CA CYS A 46 -33.89 -31.20 26.38
C CYS A 46 -34.72 -30.22 25.54
N SER A 47 -35.85 -30.68 25.01
CA SER A 47 -36.66 -29.93 24.03
C SER A 47 -37.35 -28.66 24.57
N ASN A 48 -37.38 -28.46 25.89
CA ASN A 48 -38.00 -27.30 26.54
C ASN A 48 -36.97 -26.22 26.95
N ILE A 49 -35.76 -26.28 26.37
CA ILE A 49 -34.69 -25.32 26.59
C ILE A 49 -34.61 -24.37 25.39
N THR A 50 -34.65 -23.07 25.67
CA THR A 50 -34.60 -21.99 24.67
C THR A 50 -33.41 -21.05 24.93
N ASP A 51 -33.27 -20.02 24.08
CA ASP A 51 -32.24 -19.00 24.24
C ASP A 51 -32.20 -18.37 25.63
N ALA A 52 -33.34 -18.25 26.32
CA ALA A 52 -33.42 -17.65 27.65
C ALA A 52 -32.57 -18.39 28.69
N ALA A 53 -32.51 -19.73 28.63
CA ALA A 53 -31.64 -20.54 29.49
C ALA A 53 -30.16 -20.25 29.22
N VAL A 54 -29.79 -20.18 27.95
CA VAL A 54 -28.41 -20.01 27.51
C VAL A 54 -27.89 -18.60 27.81
N VAL A 55 -28.72 -17.58 27.62
CA VAL A 55 -28.43 -16.19 28.02
C VAL A 55 -28.19 -16.10 29.53
N ALA A 56 -28.99 -16.81 30.34
CA ALA A 56 -28.77 -16.84 31.78
C ALA A 56 -27.45 -17.52 32.16
N LEU A 57 -27.09 -18.63 31.49
CA LEU A 57 -25.79 -19.30 31.68
C LEU A 57 -24.62 -18.37 31.32
N ALA A 58 -24.71 -17.66 30.20
CA ALA A 58 -23.70 -16.70 29.79
C ALA A 58 -23.49 -15.57 30.82
N GLY A 59 -24.56 -15.12 31.47
CA GLY A 59 -24.47 -14.09 32.52
C GLY A 59 -24.05 -14.61 33.90
N GLY A 60 -24.27 -15.89 34.20
CA GLY A 60 -24.10 -16.47 35.54
C GLY A 60 -22.88 -17.40 35.71
N CYS A 61 -22.37 -17.98 34.61
CA CYS A 61 -21.35 -19.03 34.63
C CYS A 61 -20.15 -18.68 33.71
N PRO A 62 -19.29 -17.73 34.10
CA PRO A 62 -18.17 -17.28 33.24
C PRO A 62 -17.06 -18.33 33.04
N ASN A 63 -17.02 -19.35 33.89
CA ASN A 63 -16.01 -20.42 33.85
C ASN A 63 -16.44 -21.63 33.02
N LEU A 64 -17.52 -21.51 32.24
CA LEU A 64 -18.03 -22.60 31.43
C LEU A 64 -17.02 -22.98 30.33
N THR A 65 -16.57 -24.22 30.34
CA THR A 65 -15.65 -24.80 29.36
C THR A 65 -16.32 -25.78 28.42
N THR A 66 -17.42 -26.42 28.84
CA THR A 66 -18.14 -27.41 28.04
C THR A 66 -19.65 -27.24 28.16
N LEU A 67 -20.34 -27.13 27.01
CA LEU A 67 -21.79 -27.05 26.94
C LEU A 67 -22.36 -27.98 25.86
N GLY A 68 -23.30 -28.85 26.27
CA GLY A 68 -24.04 -29.72 25.36
C GLY A 68 -25.48 -29.26 25.14
N LEU A 69 -25.86 -29.01 23.90
CA LEU A 69 -27.20 -28.55 23.49
C LEU A 69 -27.73 -29.34 22.27
N ARG A 70 -27.23 -30.57 22.04
CA ARG A 70 -27.68 -31.38 20.89
C ARG A 70 -29.18 -31.60 20.94
N ASN A 71 -29.86 -31.52 19.80
CA ASN A 71 -31.32 -31.67 19.67
C ASN A 71 -32.15 -30.69 20.52
N CYS A 72 -31.61 -29.53 20.86
CA CYS A 72 -32.39 -28.41 21.40
C CYS A 72 -32.81 -27.52 20.22
N SER A 73 -33.99 -27.79 19.64
CA SER A 73 -34.46 -27.15 18.39
C SER A 73 -34.76 -25.66 18.51
N ASP A 74 -35.06 -25.20 19.72
CA ASP A 74 -35.48 -23.82 20.00
C ASP A 74 -34.30 -22.90 20.35
N ILE A 75 -33.06 -23.38 20.13
CA ILE A 75 -31.84 -22.59 20.24
C ILE A 75 -31.54 -21.90 18.91
N THR A 76 -31.27 -20.60 18.99
CA THR A 76 -30.96 -19.73 17.84
C THR A 76 -29.60 -19.05 18.00
N ASP A 77 -29.22 -18.25 16.99
CA ASP A 77 -27.97 -17.47 17.03
C ASP A 77 -27.89 -16.53 18.24
N ALA A 78 -29.01 -16.05 18.77
CA ALA A 78 -29.04 -15.15 19.92
C ALA A 78 -28.46 -15.80 21.19
N ALA A 79 -28.73 -17.09 21.41
CA ALA A 79 -28.14 -17.86 22.50
C ALA A 79 -26.62 -17.98 22.34
N VAL A 80 -26.17 -18.25 21.11
CA VAL A 80 -24.75 -18.45 20.81
C VAL A 80 -23.97 -17.14 20.93
N VAL A 81 -24.53 -16.02 20.49
CA VAL A 81 -23.97 -14.67 20.69
C VAL A 81 -23.83 -14.35 22.17
N ALA A 82 -24.83 -14.70 22.99
CA ALA A 82 -24.75 -14.51 24.43
C ALA A 82 -23.61 -15.33 25.06
N LEU A 83 -23.49 -16.62 24.68
CA LEU A 83 -22.37 -17.47 25.14
C LEU A 83 -21.01 -16.89 24.76
N ALA A 84 -20.86 -16.42 23.53
CA ALA A 84 -19.63 -15.79 23.06
C ALA A 84 -19.26 -14.54 23.89
N GLY A 85 -20.24 -13.75 24.32
CA GLY A 85 -20.00 -12.59 25.18
C GLY A 85 -19.77 -12.90 26.66
N GLY A 86 -20.26 -14.03 27.17
CA GLY A 86 -20.27 -14.35 28.60
C GLY A 86 -19.34 -15.48 29.06
N CYS A 87 -18.91 -16.36 28.15
CA CYS A 87 -18.13 -17.56 28.46
C CYS A 87 -16.82 -17.64 27.65
N PRO A 88 -15.80 -16.82 27.97
CA PRO A 88 -14.55 -16.76 27.19
C PRO A 88 -13.69 -18.02 27.30
N ASN A 89 -13.92 -18.85 28.31
CA ASN A 89 -13.17 -20.09 28.55
C ASN A 89 -13.80 -21.33 27.87
N LEU A 90 -14.80 -21.13 27.01
CA LEU A 90 -15.49 -22.23 26.35
C LEU A 90 -14.53 -22.98 25.41
N THR A 91 -14.41 -24.29 25.62
CA THR A 91 -13.54 -25.21 24.85
C THR A 91 -14.35 -26.17 23.99
N THR A 92 -15.55 -26.55 24.43
CA THR A 92 -16.38 -27.55 23.79
C THR A 92 -17.84 -27.12 23.74
N LEU A 93 -18.42 -27.08 22.54
CA LEU A 93 -19.82 -26.75 22.32
C LEU A 93 -20.47 -27.74 21.33
N TYR A 94 -21.55 -28.39 21.77
CA TYR A 94 -22.31 -29.30 20.92
C TYR A 94 -23.68 -28.71 20.56
N LEU A 95 -23.92 -28.48 19.27
CA LEU A 95 -25.15 -27.88 18.71
C LEU A 95 -25.78 -28.77 17.62
N ASN A 96 -25.57 -30.08 17.69
CA ASN A 96 -26.05 -31.01 16.66
C ASN A 96 -27.58 -30.94 16.54
N ASN A 97 -28.10 -30.95 15.32
CA ASN A 97 -29.54 -30.89 15.02
C ASN A 97 -30.25 -29.64 15.57
N CYS A 98 -29.51 -28.54 15.83
CA CYS A 98 -30.09 -27.23 16.12
C CYS A 98 -30.36 -26.48 14.81
N SER A 99 -31.52 -26.71 14.20
CA SER A 99 -31.85 -26.25 12.84
C SER A 99 -32.06 -24.74 12.69
N ASN A 100 -32.03 -23.97 13.79
CA ASN A 100 -32.16 -22.52 13.81
C ASN A 100 -30.83 -21.79 13.99
N ILE A 101 -29.71 -22.51 14.00
CA ILE A 101 -28.35 -21.96 13.98
C ILE A 101 -27.93 -21.64 12.54
N THR A 102 -27.40 -20.44 12.34
CA THR A 102 -26.88 -19.95 11.05
C THR A 102 -25.39 -19.62 11.15
N ASP A 103 -24.80 -19.15 10.03
CA ASP A 103 -23.40 -18.73 9.98
C ASP A 103 -23.09 -17.58 10.97
N ALA A 104 -24.08 -16.76 11.35
CA ALA A 104 -23.90 -15.66 12.32
C ALA A 104 -23.49 -16.14 13.73
N ALA A 105 -24.01 -17.29 14.18
CA ALA A 105 -23.61 -17.92 15.44
C ALA A 105 -22.14 -18.36 15.44
N VAL A 106 -21.67 -18.88 14.30
CA VAL A 106 -20.28 -19.34 14.14
C VAL A 106 -19.31 -18.15 14.20
N VAL A 107 -19.68 -17.03 13.56
CA VAL A 107 -18.91 -15.78 13.63
C VAL A 107 -18.82 -15.25 15.05
N ALA A 108 -19.92 -15.28 15.81
CA ALA A 108 -19.93 -14.83 17.19
C ALA A 108 -19.00 -15.67 18.08
N LEU A 109 -19.04 -16.99 17.97
CA LEU A 109 -18.15 -17.89 18.73
C LEU A 109 -16.68 -17.65 18.41
N ALA A 110 -16.35 -17.42 17.13
CA ALA A 110 -14.97 -17.14 16.72
C ALA A 110 -14.43 -15.84 17.33
N GLY A 111 -15.29 -14.83 17.56
CA GLY A 111 -14.89 -13.56 18.18
C GLY A 111 -14.86 -13.59 19.71
N GLY A 112 -15.68 -14.41 20.37
CA GLY A 112 -15.86 -14.39 21.83
C GLY A 112 -15.26 -15.54 22.62
N CYS A 113 -14.98 -16.69 21.98
CA CYS A 113 -14.49 -17.90 22.64
C CYS A 113 -13.12 -18.34 22.07
N PRO A 114 -12.01 -17.70 22.47
CA PRO A 114 -10.68 -17.97 21.90
C PRO A 114 -10.14 -19.37 22.18
N ASN A 115 -10.65 -20.06 23.20
CA ASN A 115 -10.21 -21.39 23.61
C ASN A 115 -11.06 -22.53 23.02
N LEU A 116 -11.98 -22.23 22.09
CA LEU A 116 -12.92 -23.22 21.55
C LEU A 116 -12.20 -24.21 20.62
N THR A 117 -12.01 -25.44 21.10
CA THR A 117 -11.33 -26.52 20.34
C THR A 117 -12.31 -27.47 19.67
N THR A 118 -13.54 -27.58 20.19
CA THR A 118 -14.52 -28.56 19.74
C THR A 118 -15.87 -27.87 19.50
N LEU A 119 -16.27 -27.74 18.23
CA LEU A 119 -17.59 -27.22 17.84
C LEU A 119 -18.26 -28.22 16.90
N ASP A 120 -19.44 -28.71 17.30
CA ASP A 120 -20.16 -29.73 16.55
C ASP A 120 -21.53 -29.21 16.08
N LEU A 121 -21.64 -28.97 14.77
CA LEU A 121 -22.78 -28.38 14.08
C LEU A 121 -23.45 -29.37 13.10
N ASN A 122 -23.23 -30.67 13.28
CA ASN A 122 -23.83 -31.67 12.39
C ASN A 122 -25.36 -31.51 12.32
N ASN A 123 -25.91 -31.57 11.11
CA ASN A 123 -27.34 -31.38 10.80
C ASN A 123 -27.92 -30.00 11.20
N CYS A 124 -27.10 -28.95 11.29
CA CYS A 124 -27.58 -27.56 11.31
C CYS A 124 -27.77 -27.07 9.86
N SER A 125 -28.96 -27.30 9.29
CA SER A 125 -29.24 -27.11 7.87
C SER A 125 -29.16 -25.67 7.35
N LYS A 126 -29.08 -24.66 8.23
CA LYS A 126 -28.95 -23.24 7.88
C LYS A 126 -27.53 -22.70 8.01
N VAL A 127 -26.58 -23.54 8.41
CA VAL A 127 -25.14 -23.24 8.38
C VAL A 127 -24.64 -23.60 6.99
N THR A 128 -24.37 -22.60 6.15
CA THR A 128 -24.11 -22.79 4.71
C THR A 128 -22.65 -22.94 4.36
N LEU A 129 -21.73 -22.57 5.27
CA LEU A 129 -20.29 -22.86 5.20
C LEU A 129 -19.68 -22.70 3.79
N ASP A 130 -19.87 -21.51 3.21
CA ASP A 130 -19.12 -20.97 2.07
C ASP A 130 -18.36 -19.70 2.53
N LEU A 131 -17.11 -19.53 2.11
CA LEU A 131 -16.14 -18.46 2.47
C LEU A 131 -15.70 -18.25 3.94
N HIS A 132 -16.47 -18.58 4.97
CA HIS A 132 -16.10 -18.17 6.35
C HIS A 132 -15.11 -19.10 7.11
N ARG A 133 -14.91 -20.34 6.63
CA ARG A 133 -13.92 -21.29 7.19
C ARG A 133 -12.46 -20.89 6.94
N ALA A 134 -12.20 -20.10 5.91
CA ALA A 134 -10.87 -19.55 5.66
C ALA A 134 -10.52 -18.50 6.72
N ARG A 135 -11.43 -17.57 7.02
CA ARG A 135 -11.16 -16.38 7.84
C ARG A 135 -10.77 -16.64 9.30
N THR A 136 -11.03 -17.82 9.88
CA THR A 136 -10.80 -18.07 11.31
C THR A 136 -9.74 -19.12 11.63
N ALA A 137 -9.21 -19.86 10.64
CA ALA A 137 -8.10 -20.80 10.87
C ALA A 137 -6.72 -20.11 10.97
N ILE A 138 -6.58 -18.89 10.46
CA ILE A 138 -5.28 -18.22 10.24
C ILE A 138 -5.10 -16.96 11.11
N ALA A 139 -6.13 -16.52 11.83
CA ALA A 139 -6.09 -15.30 12.66
C ALA A 139 -5.62 -15.52 14.12
N GLN A 140 -4.71 -16.47 14.39
CA GLN A 140 -4.11 -16.67 15.72
C GLN A 140 -2.56 -16.59 15.64
N PRO A 141 -1.89 -15.82 16.52
CA PRO A 141 -0.43 -15.59 16.48
C PRO A 141 0.46 -16.84 16.69
N ASP A 142 -0.09 -17.96 17.17
CA ASP A 142 0.67 -19.15 17.56
C ASP A 142 0.41 -20.40 16.67
N PHE A 143 -0.10 -20.22 15.46
CA PHE A 143 -0.48 -21.34 14.58
C PHE A 143 0.75 -21.91 13.80
N PRO A 144 1.10 -23.21 13.95
CA PRO A 144 2.31 -23.76 13.34
C PRO A 144 2.25 -23.80 11.80
N ALA A 145 3.36 -23.43 11.15
CA ALA A 145 3.47 -23.24 9.70
C ALA A 145 3.03 -24.44 8.82
N SER A 146 3.03 -25.66 9.36
CA SER A 146 2.64 -26.89 8.64
C SER A 146 1.13 -27.03 8.41
N GLN A 147 0.28 -26.38 9.20
CA GLN A 147 -1.18 -26.45 9.08
C GLN A 147 -1.77 -25.30 8.25
N HIS A 148 -1.07 -24.16 8.15
CA HIS A 148 -1.38 -23.12 7.15
C HIS A 148 -1.36 -23.73 5.73
N ALA A 149 -0.30 -24.48 5.40
CA ALA A 149 -0.16 -25.13 4.11
C ALA A 149 -1.33 -26.06 3.76
N HIS A 150 -1.99 -26.71 4.73
CA HIS A 150 -3.14 -27.59 4.48
C HIS A 150 -4.43 -26.83 4.13
N ALA A 151 -4.75 -25.75 4.86
CA ALA A 151 -5.91 -24.91 4.54
C ALA A 151 -5.78 -24.26 3.15
N LEU A 152 -4.55 -23.94 2.74
CA LEU A 152 -4.22 -23.36 1.44
C LEU A 152 -4.23 -24.41 0.32
N LEU A 153 -3.83 -25.65 0.64
CA LEU A 153 -4.01 -26.80 -0.25
C LEU A 153 -5.49 -27.08 -0.52
N ASP A 154 -6.35 -26.98 0.50
CA ASP A 154 -7.80 -27.19 0.35
C ASP A 154 -8.45 -26.11 -0.52
N VAL A 155 -8.01 -24.84 -0.40
CA VAL A 155 -8.44 -23.74 -1.30
C VAL A 155 -7.96 -23.95 -2.74
N ALA A 156 -6.75 -24.48 -2.93
CA ALA A 156 -6.22 -24.79 -4.27
C ALA A 156 -6.85 -26.04 -4.91
N GLN A 157 -7.33 -26.99 -4.10
CA GLN A 157 -7.94 -28.24 -4.58
C GLN A 157 -9.46 -28.11 -4.80
N ALA A 158 -10.15 -27.30 -4.01
CA ALA A 158 -11.48 -26.82 -4.37
C ALA A 158 -11.33 -25.94 -5.62
N HIS A 159 -12.15 -26.13 -6.66
CA HIS A 159 -12.08 -25.34 -7.89
C HIS A 159 -12.61 -23.90 -7.65
N VAL A 160 -11.97 -23.17 -6.73
CA VAL A 160 -12.32 -21.81 -6.36
C VAL A 160 -11.84 -20.89 -7.47
N PRO A 161 -12.73 -20.14 -8.15
CA PRO A 161 -12.30 -19.11 -9.08
C PRO A 161 -11.50 -18.05 -8.31
N HIS A 162 -10.38 -17.61 -8.88
CA HIS A 162 -9.55 -16.54 -8.32
C HIS A 162 -9.04 -16.82 -6.89
N PRO A 163 -8.29 -17.91 -6.67
CA PRO A 163 -7.90 -18.36 -5.31
C PRO A 163 -7.01 -17.35 -4.56
N VAL A 164 -6.23 -16.54 -5.29
CA VAL A 164 -5.40 -15.48 -4.72
C VAL A 164 -6.27 -14.34 -4.17
N HIS A 165 -7.31 -13.93 -4.92
CA HIS A 165 -8.32 -12.96 -4.48
C HIS A 165 -9.12 -13.46 -3.27
N ALA A 166 -9.48 -14.74 -3.24
CA ALA A 166 -10.19 -15.32 -2.12
C ALA A 166 -9.38 -15.26 -0.82
N ILE A 167 -8.07 -15.51 -0.90
CA ILE A 167 -7.15 -15.48 0.26
C ILE A 167 -6.85 -14.04 0.70
N ASP A 168 -6.74 -13.11 -0.24
CA ASP A 168 -6.62 -11.67 0.01
C ASP A 168 -7.83 -11.10 0.77
N ARG A 169 -9.05 -11.35 0.26
CA ARG A 169 -10.32 -10.94 0.90
C ARG A 169 -10.50 -11.55 2.28
N CYS A 170 -9.80 -12.64 2.59
CA CYS A 170 -9.80 -13.26 3.90
C CYS A 170 -8.69 -12.73 4.84
N ASN A 171 -7.80 -11.84 4.38
CA ASN A 171 -6.63 -11.32 5.09
C ASN A 171 -5.66 -12.42 5.55
N LEU A 172 -5.50 -13.46 4.73
CA LEU A 172 -4.67 -14.65 5.03
C LEU A 172 -3.44 -14.75 4.13
N LEU A 173 -3.16 -13.70 3.37
CA LEU A 173 -1.99 -13.62 2.51
C LEU A 173 -0.72 -13.63 3.36
N SER A 174 0.05 -14.69 3.17
CA SER A 174 1.39 -14.85 3.67
C SER A 174 2.26 -15.44 2.57
N LEU A 175 3.57 -15.28 2.67
CA LEU A 175 4.51 -15.83 1.69
C LEU A 175 4.35 -17.36 1.52
N SER A 176 4.08 -18.07 2.63
CA SER A 176 3.81 -19.52 2.62
C SER A 176 2.47 -19.87 1.96
N ALA A 177 1.45 -19.02 2.14
CA ALA A 177 0.15 -19.14 1.48
C ALA A 177 0.29 -19.07 -0.04
N LEU A 178 0.93 -18.00 -0.51
CA LEU A 178 1.09 -17.78 -1.93
C LEU A 178 1.95 -18.86 -2.59
N ASN A 179 3.08 -19.23 -1.97
CA ASN A 179 3.96 -20.27 -2.49
C ASN A 179 3.22 -21.61 -2.67
N THR A 180 2.29 -21.92 -1.76
CA THR A 180 1.46 -23.13 -1.86
C THR A 180 0.46 -23.02 -3.01
N LEU A 181 -0.23 -21.89 -3.16
CA LEU A 181 -1.16 -21.65 -4.28
C LEU A 181 -0.45 -21.72 -5.64
N LEU A 182 0.71 -21.08 -5.75
CA LEU A 182 1.54 -21.05 -6.95
C LEU A 182 2.02 -22.46 -7.33
N ALA A 183 2.45 -23.25 -6.34
CA ALA A 183 2.82 -24.65 -6.55
C ALA A 183 1.64 -25.52 -7.05
N ASN A 184 0.40 -25.07 -6.85
CA ASN A 184 -0.81 -25.72 -7.33
C ASN A 184 -1.43 -25.02 -8.56
N GLY A 185 -0.69 -24.10 -9.21
CA GLY A 185 -1.08 -23.50 -10.48
C GLY A 185 -2.00 -22.28 -10.38
N ALA A 186 -2.12 -21.66 -9.20
CA ALA A 186 -2.76 -20.35 -9.08
C ALA A 186 -1.98 -19.30 -9.88
N ASP A 187 -2.69 -18.38 -10.53
CA ASP A 187 -2.08 -17.26 -11.25
C ASP A 187 -2.06 -16.02 -10.33
N LEU A 188 -0.86 -15.48 -10.10
CA LEU A 188 -0.60 -14.23 -9.37
C LEU A 188 -1.25 -13.02 -10.06
N TYR A 189 -1.48 -13.13 -11.37
CA TYR A 189 -1.96 -12.07 -12.25
C TYR A 189 -3.45 -12.22 -12.59
N ASP A 190 -4.16 -13.11 -11.88
CA ASP A 190 -5.57 -13.39 -12.12
C ASP A 190 -6.46 -12.18 -11.76
N LEU A 191 -7.49 -11.98 -12.56
CA LEU A 191 -8.48 -10.93 -12.40
C LEU A 191 -9.70 -11.51 -11.67
N ASP A 192 -10.27 -10.81 -10.69
CA ASP A 192 -11.55 -11.24 -10.13
C ASP A 192 -12.73 -11.02 -11.09
N ASP A 193 -13.94 -11.39 -10.64
CA ASP A 193 -15.19 -11.21 -11.40
C ASP A 193 -15.44 -9.74 -11.82
N ASP A 194 -14.80 -8.77 -11.17
CA ASP A 194 -14.91 -7.34 -11.44
C ASP A 194 -13.75 -6.81 -12.32
N ASN A 195 -12.95 -7.69 -12.95
CA ASN A 195 -11.74 -7.35 -13.70
C ASN A 195 -10.72 -6.55 -12.86
N THR A 196 -10.66 -6.83 -11.57
CA THR A 196 -9.75 -6.16 -10.64
C THR A 196 -8.63 -7.10 -10.26
N HIS A 197 -7.42 -6.56 -10.10
CA HIS A 197 -6.26 -7.32 -9.63
C HIS A 197 -6.20 -7.35 -8.10
N VAL A 198 -5.61 -8.40 -7.54
CA VAL A 198 -5.62 -8.65 -6.08
C VAL A 198 -5.04 -7.47 -5.28
N TYR A 199 -3.98 -6.84 -5.79
CA TYR A 199 -3.34 -5.71 -5.10
C TYR A 199 -4.23 -4.47 -4.97
N VAL A 200 -5.26 -4.33 -5.82
CA VAL A 200 -6.22 -3.22 -5.74
C VAL A 200 -7.16 -3.40 -4.55
N ALA A 201 -7.47 -4.65 -4.18
CA ALA A 201 -8.41 -4.98 -3.12
C ALA A 201 -7.80 -4.86 -1.71
N ALA A 202 -6.49 -5.10 -1.53
CA ALA A 202 -5.82 -4.94 -0.23
C ALA A 202 -4.37 -4.38 -0.33
N PRO A 203 -4.18 -3.06 -0.20
CA PRO A 203 -2.86 -2.44 -0.24
C PRO A 203 -1.93 -2.85 0.93
N ALA A 204 -2.47 -3.39 2.02
CA ALA A 204 -1.68 -3.86 3.17
C ALA A 204 -0.82 -5.10 2.84
N SER A 205 -1.25 -5.90 1.86
CA SER A 205 -0.57 -7.12 1.43
C SER A 205 0.44 -6.88 0.30
N ALA A 206 0.51 -5.65 -0.21
CA ALA A 206 1.35 -5.27 -1.34
C ALA A 206 2.84 -5.63 -1.18
N PRO A 207 3.49 -5.53 0.00
CA PRO A 207 4.90 -5.94 0.15
C PRO A 207 5.15 -7.41 -0.22
N VAL A 208 4.28 -8.30 0.22
CA VAL A 208 4.40 -9.75 -0.04
C VAL A 208 4.18 -10.04 -1.53
N PHE A 209 3.28 -9.31 -2.18
CA PHE A 209 3.06 -9.43 -3.62
C PHE A 209 4.26 -8.94 -4.43
N VAL A 210 4.86 -7.81 -4.04
CA VAL A 210 6.04 -7.25 -4.73
C VAL A 210 7.17 -8.27 -4.76
N ASP A 211 7.55 -8.81 -3.60
CA ASP A 211 8.67 -9.76 -3.50
C ASP A 211 8.43 -11.00 -4.37
N LEU A 212 7.21 -11.56 -4.34
CA LEU A 212 6.88 -12.77 -5.08
C LEU A 212 6.69 -12.55 -6.58
N MET A 213 6.18 -11.37 -6.98
CA MET A 213 6.11 -11.00 -8.39
C MET A 213 7.53 -10.86 -8.97
N ILE A 214 8.45 -10.21 -8.25
CA ILE A 214 9.85 -10.08 -8.66
C ILE A 214 10.50 -11.47 -8.76
N GLU A 215 10.38 -12.32 -7.74
CA GLU A 215 10.91 -13.70 -7.78
C GLU A 215 10.34 -14.52 -8.94
N SER A 216 9.03 -14.41 -9.20
CA SER A 216 8.37 -15.11 -10.31
C SER A 216 8.87 -14.62 -11.67
N LEU A 217 9.01 -13.30 -11.85
CA LEU A 217 9.55 -12.69 -13.06
C LEU A 217 11.01 -13.11 -13.30
N GLN A 218 11.83 -13.15 -12.25
CA GLN A 218 13.21 -13.63 -12.31
C GLN A 218 13.30 -15.13 -12.65
N ALA A 219 12.41 -15.94 -12.07
CA ALA A 219 12.42 -17.39 -12.26
C ALA A 219 11.97 -17.81 -13.67
N ASN A 220 10.94 -17.14 -14.20
CA ASN A 220 10.27 -17.54 -15.44
C ASN A 220 10.68 -16.71 -16.65
N ALA A 221 11.30 -15.54 -16.44
CA ALA A 221 11.65 -14.57 -17.49
C ALA A 221 10.47 -14.22 -18.42
N ASP A 222 9.26 -14.18 -17.89
CA ASP A 222 8.00 -14.07 -18.63
C ASP A 222 7.33 -12.69 -18.48
N GLY A 223 8.09 -11.66 -18.07
CA GLY A 223 7.58 -10.32 -17.78
C GLY A 223 6.88 -9.61 -18.94
N ALA A 224 7.28 -9.90 -20.19
CA ALA A 224 6.64 -9.38 -21.40
C ALA A 224 5.30 -10.07 -21.75
N THR A 225 4.88 -11.09 -21.01
CA THR A 225 3.61 -11.79 -21.26
C THR A 225 2.44 -10.84 -21.02
N GLU A 226 1.65 -10.59 -22.06
CA GLU A 226 0.42 -9.79 -21.97
C GLU A 226 -0.66 -10.51 -21.15
N LEU A 227 -1.30 -9.76 -20.26
CA LEU A 227 -2.45 -10.18 -19.48
C LEU A 227 -3.74 -9.85 -20.24
N ALA A 228 -4.85 -10.44 -19.81
CA ALA A 228 -6.17 -10.27 -20.45
C ALA A 228 -6.66 -8.80 -20.51
N ASN A 229 -6.14 -7.94 -19.64
CA ASN A 229 -6.46 -6.51 -19.58
C ASN A 229 -5.54 -5.63 -20.45
N GLY A 230 -4.62 -6.21 -21.23
CA GLY A 230 -3.80 -5.49 -22.22
C GLY A 230 -2.49 -4.88 -21.68
N ILE A 231 -2.15 -5.12 -20.41
CA ILE A 231 -0.82 -4.79 -19.87
C ILE A 231 -0.02 -6.07 -19.62
N ASN A 232 1.31 -5.99 -19.61
CA ASN A 232 2.14 -7.17 -19.34
C ASN A 232 2.42 -7.38 -17.84
N LYS A 233 2.90 -8.57 -17.49
CA LYS A 233 3.21 -8.96 -16.10
C LYS A 233 4.17 -8.00 -15.40
N ALA A 234 5.23 -7.57 -16.09
CA ALA A 234 6.20 -6.63 -15.52
C ALA A 234 5.61 -5.23 -15.27
N THR A 235 4.73 -4.77 -16.16
CA THR A 235 3.99 -3.51 -16.02
C THR A 235 3.03 -3.55 -14.84
N LEU A 236 2.35 -4.69 -14.63
CA LEU A 236 1.52 -4.88 -13.45
C LEU A 236 2.36 -4.79 -12.17
N ALA A 237 3.48 -5.50 -12.12
CA ALA A 237 4.39 -5.47 -10.99
C ALA A 237 4.87 -4.04 -10.69
N LEU A 238 5.14 -3.24 -11.72
CA LEU A 238 5.50 -1.83 -11.57
C LEU A 238 4.38 -1.02 -10.89
N PHE A 239 3.12 -1.19 -11.29
CA PHE A 239 1.99 -0.54 -10.62
C PHE A 239 1.87 -0.96 -9.14
N VAL A 240 2.05 -2.25 -8.84
CA VAL A 240 2.00 -2.74 -7.44
C VAL A 240 3.12 -2.12 -6.61
N VAL A 241 4.36 -2.12 -7.12
CA VAL A 241 5.52 -1.53 -6.45
C VAL A 241 5.26 -0.06 -6.14
N LEU A 242 4.83 0.74 -7.12
CA LEU A 242 4.61 2.17 -6.94
C LEU A 242 3.49 2.47 -5.93
N ARG A 243 2.43 1.65 -5.87
CA ARG A 243 1.35 1.78 -4.87
C ARG A 243 1.77 1.30 -3.46
N ALA A 244 2.71 0.36 -3.37
CA ALA A 244 3.23 -0.17 -2.09
C ALA A 244 4.18 0.81 -1.37
N SER A 245 4.51 1.96 -1.98
CA SER A 245 5.48 2.94 -1.48
C SER A 245 5.30 3.45 -0.04
N PRO A 246 4.12 3.46 0.59
CA PRO A 246 4.01 3.81 2.00
C PRO A 246 4.65 2.77 2.95
N THR A 247 4.75 1.51 2.53
CA THR A 247 5.09 0.36 3.38
C THR A 247 6.39 -0.35 2.99
N VAL A 248 6.84 -0.20 1.73
CA VAL A 248 8.08 -0.82 1.20
C VAL A 248 9.08 0.27 0.81
N PRO A 249 10.36 0.16 1.21
CA PRO A 249 11.42 1.00 0.65
C PRO A 249 11.64 0.62 -0.82
N ILE A 250 11.15 1.45 -1.73
CA ILE A 250 11.37 1.27 -3.18
C ILE A 250 12.73 1.85 -3.54
N SER A 251 13.58 1.05 -4.20
CA SER A 251 14.87 1.47 -4.76
C SER A 251 14.81 1.53 -6.29
N ALA A 252 15.72 2.32 -6.88
CA ALA A 252 15.89 2.38 -8.33
C ALA A 252 16.25 1.00 -8.93
N ASP A 253 16.92 0.14 -8.17
CA ASP A 253 17.32 -1.20 -8.63
C ASP A 253 16.10 -2.08 -8.93
N ILE A 254 15.10 -2.08 -8.03
CA ILE A 254 13.86 -2.84 -8.20
C ILE A 254 13.12 -2.34 -9.45
N VAL A 255 13.01 -1.02 -9.62
CA VAL A 255 12.32 -0.46 -10.77
C VAL A 255 13.09 -0.74 -12.07
N SER A 256 14.41 -0.66 -12.05
CA SER A 256 15.27 -0.98 -13.21
C SER A 256 15.14 -2.45 -13.63
N GLU A 257 15.03 -3.35 -12.65
CA GLU A 257 14.80 -4.77 -12.91
C GLU A 257 13.46 -5.01 -13.62
N LEU A 258 12.38 -4.37 -13.15
CA LEU A 258 11.06 -4.47 -13.77
C LEU A 258 11.04 -3.91 -15.19
N ILE A 259 11.69 -2.76 -15.43
CA ILE A 259 11.83 -2.18 -16.77
C ILE A 259 12.59 -3.15 -17.68
N THR A 260 13.67 -3.76 -17.18
CA THR A 260 14.46 -4.76 -17.94
C THR A 260 13.66 -6.03 -18.21
N ALA A 261 12.72 -6.40 -17.34
CA ALA A 261 11.78 -7.50 -17.53
C ALA A 261 10.64 -7.18 -18.53
N GLY A 262 10.57 -5.94 -19.03
CA GLY A 262 9.62 -5.51 -20.05
C GLY A 262 8.50 -4.59 -19.54
N ALA A 263 8.60 -4.03 -18.34
CA ALA A 263 7.60 -3.08 -17.84
C ALA A 263 7.54 -1.83 -18.72
N ASP A 264 6.33 -1.46 -19.15
CA ASP A 264 6.08 -0.20 -19.85
C ASP A 264 5.82 0.91 -18.83
N VAL A 265 6.78 1.83 -18.70
CA VAL A 265 6.71 2.97 -17.78
C VAL A 265 5.69 4.03 -18.21
N ASN A 266 5.15 3.93 -19.41
CA ASN A 266 4.13 4.84 -19.95
C ASN A 266 2.75 4.17 -20.05
N ALA A 267 2.60 2.96 -19.50
CA ALA A 267 1.33 2.26 -19.50
C ALA A 267 0.27 2.99 -18.68
N VAL A 268 -0.97 2.73 -19.04
CA VAL A 268 -2.15 3.22 -18.32
C VAL A 268 -2.81 2.03 -17.63
N GLU A 269 -3.05 2.15 -16.33
CA GLU A 269 -3.70 1.10 -15.56
C GLU A 269 -5.15 0.92 -16.04
N PRO A 270 -5.56 -0.28 -16.49
CA PRO A 270 -6.88 -0.49 -17.07
C PRO A 270 -8.05 -0.22 -16.11
N THR A 271 -7.86 -0.47 -14.81
CA THR A 271 -8.92 -0.38 -13.80
C THR A 271 -9.30 1.06 -13.48
N PHE A 272 -8.31 1.96 -13.37
CA PHE A 272 -8.53 3.36 -12.97
C PHE A 272 -8.24 4.36 -14.09
N ASN A 273 -7.83 3.88 -15.26
CA ASN A 273 -7.35 4.70 -16.37
C ASN A 273 -6.27 5.70 -15.89
N THR A 274 -5.34 5.22 -15.07
CA THR A 274 -4.33 6.05 -14.40
C THR A 274 -2.93 5.70 -14.93
N PRO A 275 -2.20 6.65 -15.54
CA PRO A 275 -0.83 6.43 -15.99
C PRO A 275 0.13 6.07 -14.84
N VAL A 276 1.19 5.30 -15.13
CA VAL A 276 2.26 4.94 -14.17
C VAL A 276 2.80 6.17 -13.43
N ILE A 277 3.05 7.26 -14.16
CA ILE A 277 3.58 8.50 -13.59
C ILE A 277 2.61 9.08 -12.54
N HIS A 278 1.30 9.12 -12.79
CA HIS A 278 0.30 9.58 -11.80
C HIS A 278 0.30 8.69 -10.55
N VAL A 279 0.47 7.38 -10.69
CA VAL A 279 0.55 6.46 -9.55
C VAL A 279 1.78 6.73 -8.68
N ALA A 280 2.93 7.02 -9.30
CA ALA A 280 4.14 7.42 -8.59
C ALA A 280 3.94 8.77 -7.84
N PHE A 281 3.13 9.68 -8.39
CA PHE A 281 2.83 10.98 -7.78
C PHE A 281 1.67 10.96 -6.77
N ALA A 282 0.80 9.95 -6.76
CA ALA A 282 -0.36 9.92 -5.89
C ALA A 282 -0.03 9.77 -4.39
N HIS A 283 1.16 9.24 -4.06
CA HIS A 283 1.54 8.92 -2.68
C HIS A 283 2.45 9.99 -2.05
N SER A 284 2.37 10.11 -0.72
CA SER A 284 3.13 11.10 0.07
C SER A 284 4.59 10.72 0.32
N ASN A 285 5.02 9.51 -0.08
CA ASN A 285 6.41 9.06 0.07
C ASN A 285 7.22 9.34 -1.19
N HIS A 286 8.28 10.14 -1.04
CA HIS A 286 9.19 10.58 -2.11
C HIS A 286 10.00 9.46 -2.78
N GLY A 287 10.07 8.27 -2.17
CA GLY A 287 10.91 7.17 -2.63
C GLY A 287 10.49 6.56 -3.98
N ALA A 288 9.18 6.36 -4.22
CA ALA A 288 8.68 5.73 -5.44
C ALA A 288 9.03 6.52 -6.71
N LEU A 289 8.74 7.82 -6.69
CA LEU A 289 9.02 8.70 -7.80
C LEU A 289 10.53 8.76 -8.03
N LYS A 290 11.31 9.08 -6.99
CA LYS A 290 12.76 9.14 -7.11
C LYS A 290 13.35 7.86 -7.71
N ALA A 291 12.93 6.69 -7.23
CA ALA A 291 13.35 5.40 -7.77
C ALA A 291 12.97 5.21 -9.25
N LEU A 292 11.75 5.59 -9.64
CA LEU A 292 11.31 5.53 -11.03
C LEU A 292 12.18 6.41 -11.93
N LEU A 293 12.49 7.61 -11.49
CA LEU A 293 13.28 8.57 -12.27
C LEU A 293 14.74 8.17 -12.39
N GLU A 294 15.34 7.70 -11.30
CA GLU A 294 16.69 7.16 -11.29
C GLU A 294 16.80 5.94 -12.22
N ALA A 295 15.80 5.05 -12.22
CA ALA A 295 15.77 3.87 -13.08
C ALA A 295 15.60 4.23 -14.56
N VAL A 296 14.65 5.13 -14.87
CA VAL A 296 14.40 5.60 -16.24
C VAL A 296 15.62 6.34 -16.79
N ALA A 297 16.30 7.16 -15.97
CA ALA A 297 17.54 7.83 -16.34
C ALA A 297 18.71 6.85 -16.54
N ALA A 298 18.84 5.84 -15.67
CA ALA A 298 19.90 4.83 -15.78
C ALA A 298 19.74 3.93 -17.03
N LEU A 299 18.50 3.68 -17.45
CA LEU A 299 18.17 2.83 -18.59
C LEU A 299 17.91 3.60 -19.90
N ASP A 300 18.02 4.93 -19.89
CA ASP A 300 17.74 5.82 -21.04
C ASP A 300 16.34 5.59 -21.63
N VAL A 301 15.35 5.37 -20.76
CA VAL A 301 13.94 5.22 -21.13
C VAL A 301 13.27 6.60 -21.11
N VAL A 302 12.31 6.84 -22.01
CA VAL A 302 11.55 8.10 -22.03
C VAL A 302 10.27 7.94 -21.22
N LEU A 303 10.12 8.72 -20.16
CA LEU A 303 8.88 8.82 -19.38
C LEU A 303 8.00 9.96 -19.94
N ASP A 304 6.76 9.65 -20.31
CA ASP A 304 5.78 10.62 -20.77
C ASP A 304 5.22 11.45 -19.61
N GLN A 305 5.74 12.65 -19.50
CA GLN A 305 5.35 13.63 -18.49
C GLN A 305 4.07 14.39 -18.84
N SER A 306 3.60 14.27 -20.08
CA SER A 306 2.38 14.93 -20.57
C SER A 306 1.13 14.07 -20.44
N ALA A 307 1.26 12.86 -19.89
CA ALA A 307 0.16 11.96 -19.66
C ALA A 307 -0.96 12.65 -18.85
N VAL A 308 -2.20 12.29 -19.16
CA VAL A 308 -3.40 12.70 -18.41
C VAL A 308 -4.11 11.47 -17.87
N ASP A 309 -4.71 11.59 -16.69
CA ASP A 309 -5.51 10.51 -16.12
C ASP A 309 -6.87 10.39 -16.82
N GLY A 310 -7.68 9.42 -16.40
CA GLY A 310 -9.03 9.21 -16.93
C GLY A 310 -10.01 10.36 -16.72
N ASN A 311 -9.68 11.33 -15.87
CA ASN A 311 -10.44 12.56 -15.66
C ASN A 311 -9.87 13.74 -16.48
N GLY A 312 -8.79 13.54 -17.24
CA GLY A 312 -8.08 14.58 -17.96
C GLY A 312 -7.13 15.40 -17.09
N ALA A 313 -6.86 14.97 -15.86
CA ALA A 313 -5.97 15.67 -14.94
C ALA A 313 -4.51 15.40 -15.27
N THR A 314 -3.70 16.46 -15.27
CA THR A 314 -2.25 16.35 -15.45
C THR A 314 -1.58 15.74 -14.22
N VAL A 315 -0.30 15.37 -14.38
CA VAL A 315 0.54 14.97 -13.24
C VAL A 315 0.57 16.07 -12.18
N LEU A 316 0.67 17.34 -12.59
CA LEU A 316 0.68 18.48 -11.67
C LEU A 316 -0.65 18.58 -10.89
N ASP A 317 -1.80 18.37 -11.54
CA ASP A 317 -3.11 18.35 -10.86
C ASP A 317 -3.19 17.28 -9.77
N THR A 318 -2.60 16.12 -10.01
CA THR A 318 -2.55 15.01 -9.05
C THR A 318 -1.75 15.41 -7.80
N ILE A 319 -0.61 16.08 -7.98
CA ILE A 319 0.25 16.53 -6.87
C ILE A 319 -0.44 17.63 -6.06
N ILE A 320 -1.10 18.56 -6.76
CA ILE A 320 -1.90 19.62 -6.14
C ILE A 320 -3.02 19.01 -5.29
N ALA A 321 -3.82 18.11 -5.87
CA ALA A 321 -4.94 17.49 -5.20
C ALA A 321 -4.51 16.70 -3.96
N ALA A 322 -3.31 16.09 -4.00
CA ALA A 322 -2.72 15.39 -2.86
C ALA A 322 -2.07 16.31 -1.81
N ASN A 323 -2.02 17.63 -2.05
CA ASN A 323 -1.33 18.63 -1.21
C ASN A 323 0.16 18.30 -0.94
N GLN A 324 0.85 17.78 -1.96
CA GLN A 324 2.24 17.26 -1.85
C GLN A 324 3.31 18.21 -2.42
N LEU A 325 2.98 19.46 -2.76
CA LEU A 325 3.90 20.45 -3.34
C LEU A 325 4.85 21.03 -2.29
N THR A 326 5.78 20.22 -1.79
CA THR A 326 6.90 20.67 -0.95
C THR A 326 8.07 21.19 -1.81
N ALA A 327 8.99 21.95 -1.20
CA ALA A 327 10.21 22.38 -1.90
C ALA A 327 11.03 21.19 -2.42
N GLU A 328 11.09 20.10 -1.65
CA GLU A 328 11.74 18.85 -2.05
C GLU A 328 11.05 18.20 -3.26
N ARG A 329 9.71 18.12 -3.25
CA ARG A 329 8.91 17.60 -4.38
C ARG A 329 9.11 18.44 -5.65
N MET A 330 9.28 19.74 -5.49
CA MET A 330 9.52 20.68 -6.58
C MET A 330 10.94 20.48 -7.14
N ALA A 331 11.97 20.27 -6.32
CA ALA A 331 13.29 19.91 -6.83
C ALA A 331 13.28 18.59 -7.65
N GLU A 332 12.51 17.59 -7.20
CA GLU A 332 12.30 16.33 -7.93
C GLU A 332 11.62 16.54 -9.29
N LEU A 333 10.60 17.42 -9.35
CA LEU A 333 9.92 17.81 -10.59
C LEU A 333 10.90 18.49 -11.59
N GLY A 334 11.81 19.33 -11.10
CA GLY A 334 12.86 19.96 -11.91
C GLY A 334 13.83 18.95 -12.51
N GLY A 335 14.22 17.95 -11.73
CA GLY A 335 15.08 16.86 -12.19
C GLY A 335 14.49 16.03 -13.34
N VAL A 336 13.17 16.02 -13.49
CA VAL A 336 12.49 15.29 -14.58
C VAL A 336 12.16 16.16 -15.76
N GLY A 337 12.22 17.48 -15.65
CA GLY A 337 11.77 18.39 -16.70
C GLY A 337 10.27 18.72 -16.64
N LEU A 338 9.59 18.39 -15.53
CA LEU A 338 8.25 18.85 -15.25
C LEU A 338 8.33 20.27 -14.69
N ASP A 339 8.10 21.25 -15.57
CA ASP A 339 8.10 22.65 -15.18
C ASP A 339 6.72 23.05 -14.58
N PRO A 340 6.64 23.34 -13.27
CA PRO A 340 5.38 23.67 -12.57
C PRO A 340 4.80 25.02 -12.99
N PHE A 341 5.54 25.81 -13.77
CA PHE A 341 5.09 27.07 -14.34
C PHE A 341 4.38 26.91 -15.70
N THR A 342 4.41 25.71 -16.28
CA THR A 342 3.73 25.41 -17.56
C THR A 342 2.22 25.57 -17.46
N LEU A 343 1.60 25.88 -18.60
CA LEU A 343 0.15 25.95 -18.73
C LEU A 343 -0.43 24.53 -18.74
N GLN A 344 -1.53 24.38 -18.03
CA GLN A 344 -2.36 23.18 -18.06
C GLN A 344 -3.08 23.07 -19.43
N PRO A 345 -3.66 21.90 -19.77
CA PRO A 345 -4.39 21.70 -21.02
C PRO A 345 -5.56 22.67 -21.23
N ASP A 346 -6.13 23.23 -20.16
CA ASP A 346 -7.17 24.25 -20.20
C ASP A 346 -6.63 25.68 -20.40
N ASN A 347 -5.32 25.81 -20.65
CA ASN A 347 -4.59 27.06 -20.84
C ASN A 347 -4.60 27.97 -19.59
N THR A 348 -4.78 27.39 -18.40
CA THR A 348 -4.59 28.09 -17.12
C THR A 348 -3.27 27.68 -16.49
N HIS A 349 -2.72 28.54 -15.65
CA HIS A 349 -1.61 28.12 -14.80
C HIS A 349 -2.12 27.23 -13.66
N VAL A 350 -1.28 26.29 -13.24
CA VAL A 350 -1.44 25.40 -12.06
C VAL A 350 -2.00 26.14 -10.83
N TYR A 351 -1.67 27.42 -10.69
CA TYR A 351 -2.13 28.22 -9.56
C TYR A 351 -3.56 28.81 -9.66
N VAL A 352 -4.26 28.60 -10.76
CA VAL A 352 -5.64 29.06 -10.97
C VAL A 352 -6.64 27.91 -10.79
N ALA A 353 -6.28 26.69 -11.18
CA ALA A 353 -7.15 25.51 -11.13
C ALA A 353 -7.40 24.93 -9.72
N ALA A 354 -6.45 25.06 -8.79
CA ALA A 354 -6.62 24.56 -7.41
C ALA A 354 -7.43 25.52 -6.50
N PRO A 355 -8.33 24.98 -5.64
CA PRO A 355 -9.17 25.78 -4.76
C PRO A 355 -8.38 26.64 -3.77
N VAL A 356 -9.06 27.71 -3.33
CA VAL A 356 -8.61 28.94 -2.66
C VAL A 356 -7.80 28.76 -1.35
N GLU A 357 -7.61 27.54 -0.83
CA GLU A 357 -6.86 27.28 0.41
C GLU A 357 -5.40 26.89 0.15
N ARG A 358 -4.73 27.62 -0.73
CA ARG A 358 -3.33 27.37 -1.08
C ARG A 358 -2.43 27.66 0.12
N SER A 359 -1.76 26.60 0.58
CA SER A 359 -0.95 26.58 1.78
C SER A 359 0.36 27.38 1.62
N ALA A 360 0.95 27.76 2.75
CA ALA A 360 2.29 28.36 2.82
C ALA A 360 3.36 27.57 2.08
N VAL A 361 3.12 26.28 1.94
CA VAL A 361 4.03 25.32 1.33
C VAL A 361 4.15 25.59 -0.17
N PHE A 362 3.03 25.87 -0.87
CA PHE A 362 3.04 26.07 -2.32
C PHE A 362 3.78 27.36 -2.72
N SER A 363 3.52 28.48 -2.05
CA SER A 363 4.22 29.74 -2.30
C SER A 363 5.72 29.63 -1.96
N SER A 364 6.05 28.96 -0.85
CA SER A 364 7.45 28.73 -0.45
C SER A 364 8.19 27.82 -1.45
N ALA A 365 7.53 26.80 -1.99
CA ALA A 365 8.13 25.85 -2.90
C ALA A 365 8.42 26.49 -4.28
N MET A 366 7.54 27.37 -4.77
CA MET A 366 7.76 28.10 -6.02
C MET A 366 8.94 29.08 -5.93
N VAL A 367 9.09 29.75 -4.78
CA VAL A 367 10.24 30.62 -4.50
C VAL A 367 11.52 29.80 -4.38
N ALA A 368 11.46 28.63 -3.74
CA ALA A 368 12.59 27.71 -3.63
C ALA A 368 13.06 27.22 -5.01
N TRP A 369 12.14 26.87 -5.91
CA TRP A 369 12.47 26.48 -7.27
C TRP A 369 13.29 27.55 -8.00
N ILE A 370 12.79 28.79 -8.03
CA ILE A 370 13.45 29.90 -8.73
C ILE A 370 14.83 30.16 -8.13
N ARG A 371 14.96 30.04 -6.81
CA ARG A 371 16.25 30.18 -6.12
C ARG A 371 17.24 29.09 -6.52
N GLU A 372 16.79 27.85 -6.66
CA GLU A 372 17.65 26.71 -6.99
C GLU A 372 18.05 26.68 -8.46
N HIS A 373 17.14 27.02 -9.37
CA HIS A 373 17.34 26.92 -10.82
C HIS A 373 17.80 28.23 -11.47
N GLY A 374 17.58 29.38 -10.82
CA GLY A 374 17.97 30.69 -11.34
C GLY A 374 17.20 31.10 -12.61
N ASP A 375 16.03 30.50 -12.87
CA ASP A 375 15.28 30.60 -14.13
C ASP A 375 14.09 31.58 -14.07
N GLY A 376 14.04 32.43 -13.05
CA GLY A 376 12.91 33.34 -12.78
C GLY A 376 12.55 34.29 -13.94
N ALA A 377 13.53 34.74 -14.71
CA ALA A 377 13.32 35.65 -15.84
C ALA A 377 12.83 34.95 -17.12
N THR A 378 12.75 33.62 -17.13
CA THR A 378 12.29 32.84 -18.28
C THR A 378 10.84 33.16 -18.60
N GLU A 379 10.57 33.62 -19.83
CA GLU A 379 9.21 33.88 -20.31
C GLU A 379 8.45 32.58 -20.52
N LEU A 380 7.23 32.53 -19.99
CA LEU A 380 6.28 31.46 -20.20
C LEU A 380 5.48 31.72 -21.48
N THR A 381 4.84 30.68 -22.00
CA THR A 381 3.94 30.77 -23.15
C THR A 381 2.75 31.71 -22.93
N SER A 382 2.41 31.99 -21.67
CA SER A 382 1.40 32.99 -21.28
C SER A 382 1.86 34.44 -21.49
N GLY A 383 3.15 34.69 -21.79
CA GLY A 383 3.70 36.03 -21.98
C GLY A 383 4.13 36.75 -20.69
N ILE A 384 4.10 36.05 -19.55
CA ILE A 384 4.72 36.51 -18.29
C ILE A 384 5.88 35.58 -17.93
N ASN A 385 6.82 36.06 -17.10
CA ASN A 385 7.93 35.21 -16.64
C ASN A 385 7.62 34.45 -15.35
N LYS A 386 8.44 33.43 -15.04
CA LYS A 386 8.28 32.58 -13.84
C LYS A 386 8.25 33.38 -12.54
N ALA A 387 9.14 34.37 -12.39
CA ALA A 387 9.19 35.22 -11.21
C ALA A 387 7.91 36.07 -11.03
N THR A 388 7.32 36.52 -12.14
CA THR A 388 6.02 37.21 -12.16
C THR A 388 4.91 36.27 -11.71
N LEU A 389 4.87 35.03 -12.23
CA LEU A 389 3.88 34.03 -11.80
C LEU A 389 3.99 33.73 -10.30
N ALA A 390 5.22 33.53 -9.80
CA ALA A 390 5.47 33.31 -8.38
C ALA A 390 5.04 34.52 -7.53
N LEU A 391 5.21 35.75 -8.03
CA LEU A 391 4.70 36.95 -7.37
C LEU A 391 3.17 36.89 -7.23
N PHE A 392 2.43 36.55 -8.28
CA PHE A 392 0.96 36.39 -8.20
C PHE A 392 0.57 35.37 -7.13
N ILE A 393 1.27 34.24 -7.03
CA ILE A 393 1.00 33.20 -6.04
C ILE A 393 1.23 33.71 -4.61
N VAL A 394 2.35 34.40 -4.36
CA VAL A 394 2.66 34.98 -3.04
C VAL A 394 1.62 36.03 -2.63
N LEU A 395 1.12 36.83 -3.58
CA LEU A 395 0.11 37.85 -3.31
C LEU A 395 -1.28 37.25 -2.99
N HIS A 396 -1.66 36.14 -3.63
CA HIS A 396 -2.90 35.42 -3.28
C HIS A 396 -2.79 34.69 -1.94
N ALA A 397 -1.62 34.15 -1.62
CA ALA A 397 -1.37 33.48 -0.35
C ALA A 397 -1.34 34.43 0.86
N ALA A 398 -1.29 35.75 0.63
CA ALA A 398 -1.19 36.73 1.72
C ALA A 398 -2.48 36.84 2.57
N ASP A 399 -3.61 36.28 2.10
CA ASP A 399 -4.81 36.09 2.91
C ASP A 399 -4.65 34.98 3.98
N THR A 400 -3.71 34.05 3.78
CA THR A 400 -3.46 32.90 4.67
C THR A 400 -2.13 32.98 5.41
N ILE A 401 -1.11 33.65 4.86
CA ILE A 401 0.24 33.80 5.43
C ILE A 401 0.66 35.28 5.44
N PRO A 402 1.37 35.75 6.48
CA PRO A 402 1.95 37.09 6.45
C PRO A 402 2.88 37.32 5.25
N PHE A 403 2.65 38.40 4.51
CA PHE A 403 3.49 38.80 3.39
C PHE A 403 4.95 39.08 3.81
N SER A 404 5.91 38.58 3.04
CA SER A 404 7.35 38.70 3.31
C SER A 404 8.03 39.63 2.31
N ILE A 405 8.53 40.77 2.81
CA ILE A 405 9.32 41.74 2.01
C ILE A 405 10.59 41.10 1.43
N PRO A 406 11.36 40.28 2.16
CA PRO A 406 12.50 39.55 1.60
C PRO A 406 12.14 38.66 0.40
N VAL A 407 11.04 37.89 0.49
CA VAL A 407 10.59 37.04 -0.63
C VAL A 407 10.15 37.88 -1.82
N PHE A 408 9.43 38.97 -1.58
CA PHE A 408 9.05 39.92 -2.61
C PHE A 408 10.28 40.49 -3.33
N ALA A 409 11.26 41.00 -2.57
CA ALA A 409 12.49 41.55 -3.10
C ALA A 409 13.30 40.51 -3.92
N PHE A 410 13.35 39.27 -3.45
CA PHE A 410 13.97 38.16 -4.19
C PHE A 410 13.30 37.95 -5.55
N LEU A 411 11.97 37.93 -5.62
CA LEU A 411 11.23 37.76 -6.88
C LEU A 411 11.43 38.94 -7.85
N ILE A 412 11.47 40.17 -7.35
CA ILE A 412 11.80 41.35 -8.17
C ILE A 412 13.20 41.20 -8.78
N ASN A 413 14.20 40.83 -7.97
CA ASN A 413 15.56 40.60 -8.44
C ASN A 413 15.69 39.39 -9.38
N SER A 414 14.77 38.43 -9.27
CA SER A 414 14.66 37.29 -10.19
C SER A 414 13.95 37.62 -11.50
N GLY A 415 13.52 38.88 -11.70
CA GLY A 415 12.94 39.38 -12.95
C GLY A 415 11.43 39.59 -12.93
N ALA A 416 10.75 39.50 -11.79
CA ALA A 416 9.30 39.69 -11.73
C ALA A 416 8.87 41.09 -12.19
N ASP A 417 7.94 41.16 -13.13
CA ASP A 417 7.32 42.41 -13.55
C ASP A 417 6.09 42.72 -12.68
N ILE A 418 6.24 43.73 -11.83
CA ILE A 418 5.19 44.21 -10.91
C ILE A 418 3.93 44.73 -11.61
N ASN A 419 4.02 45.00 -12.92
CA ASN A 419 2.94 45.55 -13.72
C ASN A 419 2.41 44.55 -14.76
N ALA A 420 2.94 43.33 -14.85
CA ALA A 420 2.49 42.36 -15.84
C ALA A 420 1.01 42.00 -15.69
N LEU A 421 0.35 41.75 -16.83
CA LEU A 421 -1.02 41.24 -16.87
C LEU A 421 -0.97 39.72 -16.90
N GLU A 422 -1.58 39.07 -15.91
CA GLU A 422 -1.69 37.60 -15.95
C GLU A 422 -2.92 37.21 -16.79
N PRO A 423 -2.75 36.43 -17.87
CA PRO A 423 -3.84 36.16 -18.82
C PRO A 423 -5.03 35.39 -18.26
N SER A 424 -4.81 34.51 -17.27
CA SER A 424 -5.85 33.61 -16.72
C SER A 424 -6.77 34.34 -15.75
N LEU A 425 -6.21 35.21 -14.91
CA LEU A 425 -6.90 36.04 -13.93
C LEU A 425 -7.39 37.35 -14.53
N GLU A 426 -6.78 37.77 -15.64
CA GLU A 426 -7.03 39.05 -16.31
C GLU A 426 -6.71 40.28 -15.44
N LEU A 427 -5.86 40.09 -14.43
CA LEU A 427 -5.50 41.07 -13.41
C LEU A 427 -3.99 41.29 -13.35
N ARG A 428 -3.59 42.43 -12.78
CA ARG A 428 -2.18 42.77 -12.49
C ARG A 428 -1.89 42.63 -11.00
N PRO A 429 -0.63 42.53 -10.56
CA PRO A 429 -0.28 42.32 -9.15
C PRO A 429 -0.99 43.27 -8.17
N LEU A 430 -1.09 44.57 -8.52
CA LEU A 430 -1.76 45.55 -7.66
C LEU A 430 -3.28 45.35 -7.55
N HIS A 431 -3.94 44.76 -8.56
CA HIS A 431 -5.36 44.42 -8.48
C HIS A 431 -5.63 43.27 -7.49
N VAL A 432 -4.67 42.34 -7.36
CA VAL A 432 -4.77 41.17 -6.47
C VAL A 432 -4.66 41.58 -4.99
N THR A 433 -3.89 42.61 -4.68
CA THR A 433 -3.68 43.05 -3.28
C THR A 433 -4.84 43.87 -2.72
N VAL A 434 -5.93 44.04 -3.46
CA VAL A 434 -7.14 44.76 -3.04
C VAL A 434 -8.00 43.90 -2.10
N SER A 435 -7.36 43.41 -1.04
CA SER A 435 -7.95 42.64 0.06
C SER A 435 -7.46 43.24 1.39
N PRO A 436 -8.31 43.34 2.43
CA PRO A 436 -7.90 43.86 3.73
C PRO A 436 -6.69 43.15 4.36
N SER A 437 -6.40 41.90 4.00
CA SER A 437 -5.22 41.14 4.47
C SER A 437 -3.90 41.64 3.87
N ASN A 438 -3.96 42.36 2.75
CA ASN A 438 -2.83 42.60 1.85
C ASN A 438 -2.27 44.02 1.94
N ILE A 439 -2.41 44.71 3.08
CA ILE A 439 -1.89 46.07 3.27
C ILE A 439 -0.38 46.14 2.99
N LEU A 440 0.39 45.24 3.59
CA LEU A 440 1.86 45.25 3.45
C LEU A 440 2.30 44.92 2.02
N ALA A 441 1.59 44.00 1.36
CA ALA A 441 1.82 43.67 -0.05
C ALA A 441 1.52 44.86 -0.97
N THR A 442 0.41 45.58 -0.70
CA THR A 442 0.04 46.80 -1.42
C THR A 442 1.10 47.89 -1.23
N MET A 443 1.56 48.12 0.00
CA MET A 443 2.65 49.06 0.28
C MET A 443 3.94 48.69 -0.45
N ALA A 444 4.31 47.40 -0.47
CA ALA A 444 5.52 46.93 -1.14
C ALA A 444 5.46 47.12 -2.66
N LEU A 445 4.33 46.81 -3.30
CA LEU A 445 4.12 47.03 -4.73
C LEU A 445 4.19 48.52 -5.09
N LEU A 446 3.51 49.38 -4.33
CA LEU A 446 3.53 50.83 -4.57
C LEU A 446 4.93 51.41 -4.35
N ALA A 447 5.65 50.98 -3.31
CA ALA A 447 7.03 51.40 -3.06
C ALA A 447 8.01 50.92 -4.16
N ALA A 448 7.72 49.79 -4.80
CA ALA A 448 8.46 49.27 -5.95
C ALA A 448 8.07 49.95 -7.29
N GLY A 449 7.05 50.82 -7.30
CA GLY A 449 6.63 51.57 -8.48
C GLY A 449 5.51 50.92 -9.30
N ALA A 450 4.63 50.15 -8.67
CA ALA A 450 3.46 49.61 -9.34
C ALA A 450 2.55 50.72 -9.91
N ASP A 451 2.08 50.53 -11.13
CA ASP A 451 1.23 51.49 -11.83
C ASP A 451 -0.23 51.37 -11.33
N VAL A 452 -0.65 52.40 -10.60
CA VAL A 452 -2.01 52.52 -10.04
C VAL A 452 -3.09 52.73 -11.11
N TRP A 453 -2.71 53.15 -12.32
CA TRP A 453 -3.61 53.43 -13.43
C TRP A 453 -3.72 52.28 -14.43
N ALA A 454 -2.96 51.22 -14.21
CA ALA A 454 -2.97 50.07 -15.09
C ALA A 454 -4.36 49.42 -15.09
N LEU A 455 -4.86 49.11 -16.29
CA LEU A 455 -6.18 48.51 -16.48
C LEU A 455 -6.08 46.99 -16.51
N GLY A 456 -7.07 46.32 -15.90
CA GLY A 456 -7.43 44.93 -16.18
C GLY A 456 -8.10 44.79 -17.54
N THR A 457 -8.43 43.56 -17.95
CA THR A 457 -9.06 43.30 -19.25
C THR A 457 -10.49 43.85 -19.35
N LYS A 458 -11.21 43.99 -18.23
CA LYS A 458 -12.58 44.51 -18.18
C LYS A 458 -12.60 46.04 -18.00
N GLY A 459 -11.42 46.68 -18.07
CA GLY A 459 -11.25 48.14 -17.95
C GLY A 459 -11.32 48.66 -16.51
N GLU A 460 -11.24 47.77 -15.52
CA GLU A 460 -11.15 48.10 -14.11
C GLU A 460 -9.73 48.54 -13.74
N THR A 461 -9.63 49.53 -12.85
CA THR A 461 -8.38 49.86 -12.14
C THR A 461 -8.40 49.24 -10.75
N ALA A 462 -7.22 49.10 -10.13
CA ALA A 462 -7.13 48.68 -8.72
C ALA A 462 -7.98 49.56 -7.78
N MET A 463 -8.08 50.86 -8.09
CA MET A 463 -8.97 51.80 -7.39
C MET A 463 -10.45 51.44 -7.53
N SER A 464 -10.90 51.07 -8.73
CA SER A 464 -12.31 50.70 -8.96
C SER A 464 -12.69 49.41 -8.23
N ILE A 465 -11.78 48.43 -8.17
CA ILE A 465 -11.95 47.21 -7.37
C ILE A 465 -12.01 47.57 -5.88
N ALA A 466 -11.10 48.42 -5.40
CA ALA A 466 -11.03 48.82 -3.99
C ALA A 466 -12.29 49.57 -3.55
N SER A 467 -12.84 50.41 -4.43
CA SER A 467 -14.12 51.09 -4.21
C SER A 467 -15.29 50.10 -4.14
N ALA A 468 -15.32 49.09 -5.01
CA ALA A 468 -16.35 48.05 -4.99
C ALA A 468 -16.31 47.21 -3.70
N VAL A 469 -15.12 46.90 -3.18
CA VAL A 469 -14.94 46.18 -1.90
C VAL A 469 -15.50 46.99 -0.73
N LEU A 470 -15.29 48.31 -0.71
CA LEU A 470 -15.81 49.20 0.33
C LEU A 470 -17.35 49.33 0.33
N ASN A 471 -17.99 49.11 -0.82
CA ASN A 471 -19.43 49.31 -1.01
C ASN A 471 -20.29 48.05 -0.77
N LYS A 472 -19.69 46.91 -0.37
CA LYS A 472 -20.46 45.67 -0.10
C LYS A 472 -21.29 45.78 1.20
N PRO A 473 -22.61 45.52 1.18
CA PRO A 473 -23.46 45.64 2.35
C PRO A 473 -23.18 44.53 3.37
N GLY A 474 -22.93 44.91 4.62
CA GLY A 474 -22.59 44.00 5.73
C GLY A 474 -21.12 43.99 6.13
N SER A 475 -20.23 44.67 5.39
CA SER A 475 -18.91 45.02 5.90
C SER A 475 -19.02 46.33 6.69
N ASP A 476 -19.13 46.26 8.02
CA ASP A 476 -18.62 47.36 8.83
C ASP A 476 -17.17 47.57 8.36
N THR A 477 -16.91 48.72 7.73
CA THR A 477 -15.69 49.03 6.98
C THR A 477 -14.47 48.55 7.74
N ASN A 478 -13.88 47.43 7.29
CA ASN A 478 -12.63 46.95 7.87
C ASN A 478 -11.61 48.08 7.68
N ALA A 479 -11.10 48.64 8.78
CA ALA A 479 -10.14 49.74 8.74
C ALA A 479 -8.97 49.41 7.80
N ALA A 480 -8.63 48.12 7.68
CA ALA A 480 -7.64 47.61 6.75
C ALA A 480 -8.02 47.78 5.27
N ALA A 481 -9.27 47.50 4.88
CA ALA A 481 -9.73 47.70 3.49
C ALA A 481 -9.76 49.18 3.11
N LYS A 482 -10.12 50.06 4.06
CA LYS A 482 -10.07 51.51 3.89
C LYS A 482 -8.63 52.01 3.75
N GLU A 483 -7.70 51.42 4.48
CA GLU A 483 -6.28 51.76 4.37
C GLU A 483 -5.69 51.34 3.01
N VAL A 484 -5.99 50.13 2.53
CA VAL A 484 -5.61 49.68 1.17
C VAL A 484 -6.14 50.64 0.11
N TYR A 485 -7.42 51.04 0.19
CA TYR A 485 -8.01 52.03 -0.72
C TYR A 485 -7.26 53.37 -0.65
N ASN A 486 -7.00 53.90 0.55
CA ASN A 486 -6.33 55.18 0.71
C ASN A 486 -4.89 55.18 0.17
N LEU A 487 -4.18 54.06 0.32
CA LEU A 487 -2.84 53.88 -0.25
C LEU A 487 -2.86 53.91 -1.78
N ILE A 488 -3.81 53.22 -2.41
CA ILE A 488 -3.95 53.18 -3.88
C ILE A 488 -4.34 54.54 -4.45
N VAL A 489 -5.24 55.27 -3.78
CA VAL A 489 -5.71 56.61 -4.22
C VAL A 489 -4.69 57.70 -3.88
N GLY A 490 -3.68 57.40 -3.07
CA GLY A 490 -2.65 58.34 -2.64
C GLY A 490 -3.11 59.33 -1.57
N THR A 491 -4.20 59.03 -0.86
CA THR A 491 -4.66 59.82 0.30
C THR A 491 -3.98 59.41 1.59
N SER A 492 -3.47 58.18 1.68
CA SER A 492 -2.51 57.73 2.69
C SER A 492 -1.11 57.64 2.07
N SER A 493 -0.08 58.05 2.81
CA SER A 493 1.31 57.87 2.40
C SER A 493 1.86 56.57 2.97
N ILE A 494 2.71 55.89 2.19
CA ILE A 494 3.45 54.72 2.68
C ILE A 494 4.43 55.20 3.77
N PRO A 495 4.47 54.59 4.96
CA PRO A 495 5.44 54.96 5.98
C PRO A 495 6.86 54.88 5.42
N GLU A 496 7.65 55.94 5.60
CA GLU A 496 9.00 56.06 5.04
C GLU A 496 9.89 54.87 5.42
N ARG A 497 9.80 54.40 6.68
CA ARG A 497 10.48 53.20 7.16
C ARG A 497 10.15 51.93 6.36
N VAL A 498 8.91 51.78 5.89
CA VAL A 498 8.48 50.63 5.09
C VAL A 498 8.96 50.78 3.65
N ALA A 499 8.81 51.98 3.07
CA ALA A 499 9.30 52.27 1.72
C ALA A 499 10.82 52.11 1.60
N ASP A 500 11.58 52.59 2.59
CA ASP A 500 13.03 52.42 2.65
C ASP A 500 13.39 50.95 2.85
N HIS A 501 12.73 50.25 3.77
CA HIS A 501 12.99 48.82 3.97
C HIS A 501 12.76 47.99 2.69
N VAL A 502 11.69 48.27 1.93
CA VAL A 502 11.44 47.61 0.64
C VAL A 502 12.55 47.93 -0.37
N ARG A 503 12.91 49.21 -0.53
CA ARG A 503 13.95 49.64 -1.49
C ARG A 503 15.33 49.09 -1.13
N GLU A 504 15.70 49.13 0.14
CA GLU A 504 16.95 48.58 0.65
C GLU A 504 17.02 47.06 0.49
N THR A 505 15.92 46.35 0.77
CA THR A 505 15.88 44.89 0.63
C THR A 505 15.96 44.47 -0.84
N ILE A 506 15.31 45.21 -1.75
CA ILE A 506 15.47 45.01 -3.20
C ILE A 506 16.93 45.27 -3.61
N ALA A 507 17.53 46.38 -3.17
CA ALA A 507 18.92 46.71 -3.48
C ALA A 507 19.92 45.70 -2.91
N ALA A 508 19.60 45.06 -1.79
CA ALA A 508 20.39 44.02 -1.16
C ALA A 508 20.23 42.63 -1.83
N GLY A 509 19.40 42.51 -2.87
CA GLY A 509 19.17 41.24 -3.58
C GLY A 509 18.15 40.31 -2.91
N GLY A 510 17.46 40.75 -1.86
CA GLY A 510 16.45 39.94 -1.16
C GLY A 510 17.03 38.70 -0.47
N ASP A 511 18.07 38.84 0.35
CA ASP A 511 18.62 37.72 1.14
C ASP A 511 17.56 37.15 2.08
N ILE A 512 17.02 35.98 1.72
CA ILE A 512 15.99 35.25 2.47
C ILE A 512 16.58 34.28 3.51
N GLY A 513 17.88 34.35 3.79
CA GLY A 513 18.53 33.57 4.83
C GLY A 513 18.72 32.10 4.44
N GLY A 514 19.91 31.78 3.94
CA GLY A 514 20.34 30.42 3.64
C GLY A 514 21.35 30.38 2.50
N GLY A 515 22.63 30.59 2.84
CA GLY A 515 23.75 30.27 1.94
C GLY A 515 24.24 31.39 1.01
N ALA A 516 25.31 32.04 1.46
CA ALA A 516 26.39 32.67 0.67
C ALA A 516 26.02 33.81 -0.29
N GLY A 517 26.11 35.05 0.25
CA GLY A 517 26.17 36.27 -0.53
C GLY A 517 27.24 36.25 -1.63
N ALA A 518 26.90 36.86 -2.76
CA ALA A 518 27.81 37.44 -3.74
C ALA A 518 26.99 38.23 -4.77
N SER A 519 27.17 39.54 -4.83
CA SER A 519 26.87 40.31 -6.05
C SER A 519 28.10 41.07 -6.59
N ALA A 520 29.23 41.05 -5.87
CA ALA A 520 30.52 41.56 -6.37
C ALA A 520 31.61 40.47 -6.49
N GLY A 521 31.36 39.26 -5.97
CA GLY A 521 32.25 38.09 -6.11
C GLY A 521 31.78 37.10 -7.17
N THR A 522 30.64 37.33 -7.82
CA THR A 522 30.00 36.41 -8.77
C THR A 522 30.81 36.24 -10.04
N SER A 523 31.40 37.28 -10.64
CA SER A 523 32.24 37.10 -11.84
C SER A 523 33.44 36.20 -11.57
N THR A 524 34.18 36.45 -10.49
CA THR A 524 35.35 35.63 -10.12
C THR A 524 35.00 34.25 -9.56
N ARG A 525 33.84 34.09 -8.92
CA ARG A 525 33.34 32.77 -8.50
C ARG A 525 32.78 32.00 -9.69
N VAL A 526 32.13 32.64 -10.64
CA VAL A 526 31.62 32.01 -11.87
C VAL A 526 32.81 31.52 -12.69
N ASP A 527 33.84 32.32 -12.92
CA ASP A 527 35.05 31.87 -13.63
C ASP A 527 35.73 30.69 -12.91
N LYS A 528 35.77 30.72 -11.57
CA LYS A 528 36.32 29.62 -10.76
C LYS A 528 35.44 28.38 -10.78
N LEU A 529 34.12 28.54 -10.70
CA LEU A 529 33.14 27.47 -10.76
C LEU A 529 33.06 26.89 -12.18
N GLU A 530 33.29 27.67 -13.23
CA GLU A 530 33.37 27.19 -14.61
C GLU A 530 34.63 26.34 -14.82
N ALA A 531 35.76 26.72 -14.21
CA ALA A 531 36.98 25.90 -14.20
C ALA A 531 36.79 24.62 -13.36
N GLU A 532 36.24 24.71 -12.16
CA GLU A 532 35.90 23.55 -11.32
C GLU A 532 34.84 22.65 -12.01
N LEU A 533 33.90 23.23 -12.77
CA LEU A 533 32.91 22.50 -13.56
C LEU A 533 33.54 21.81 -14.77
N ALA A 534 34.55 22.42 -15.39
CA ALA A 534 35.30 21.79 -16.48
C ALA A 534 36.14 20.61 -15.97
N ASP A 535 36.81 20.76 -14.83
CA ASP A 535 37.57 19.68 -14.19
C ASP A 535 36.65 18.54 -13.74
N THR A 536 35.53 18.85 -13.08
CA THR A 536 34.54 17.81 -12.69
C THR A 536 33.89 17.16 -13.90
N LYS A 537 33.67 17.85 -15.01
CA LYS A 537 33.22 17.24 -16.27
C LYS A 537 34.27 16.31 -16.87
N ALA A 538 35.55 16.62 -16.73
CA ALA A 538 36.63 15.74 -17.16
C ALA A 538 36.69 14.48 -16.28
N GLU A 539 36.64 14.63 -14.95
CA GLU A 539 36.55 13.49 -14.03
C GLU A 539 35.28 12.66 -14.26
N LEU A 540 34.15 13.30 -14.59
CA LEU A 540 32.91 12.60 -14.95
C LEU A 540 33.07 11.81 -16.26
N ALA A 541 33.83 12.32 -17.23
CA ALA A 541 34.11 11.60 -18.48
C ALA A 541 35.02 10.40 -18.25
N ASP A 542 36.03 10.55 -17.39
CA ASP A 542 36.93 9.47 -16.99
C ASP A 542 36.16 8.38 -16.23
N THR A 543 35.37 8.75 -15.23
CA THR A 543 34.51 7.80 -14.49
C THR A 543 33.47 7.13 -15.38
N ARG A 544 32.93 7.82 -16.39
CA ARG A 544 32.03 7.22 -17.40
C ARG A 544 32.76 6.18 -18.25
N THR A 545 34.04 6.39 -18.52
CA THR A 545 34.87 5.43 -19.25
C THR A 545 35.18 4.21 -18.38
N GLU A 546 35.58 4.42 -17.12
CA GLU A 546 35.76 3.31 -16.16
C GLU A 546 34.45 2.53 -15.91
N LEU A 547 33.31 3.22 -15.89
CA LEU A 547 32.00 2.58 -15.79
C LEU A 547 31.66 1.74 -17.03
N ALA A 548 32.08 2.18 -18.22
CA ALA A 548 31.92 1.41 -19.45
C ALA A 548 32.78 0.14 -19.43
N ASP A 549 34.02 0.24 -18.95
CA ASP A 549 34.94 -0.90 -18.81
C ASP A 549 34.40 -1.91 -17.77
N THR A 550 33.97 -1.45 -16.60
CA THR A 550 33.35 -2.33 -15.58
C THR A 550 32.05 -2.98 -16.06
N LYS A 551 31.27 -2.30 -16.90
CA LYS A 551 30.07 -2.88 -17.53
C LYS A 551 30.43 -3.97 -18.55
N ALA A 552 31.56 -3.83 -19.26
CA ALA A 552 32.07 -4.87 -20.14
C ALA A 552 32.54 -6.09 -19.33
N ASP A 553 33.31 -5.88 -18.24
CA ASP A 553 33.73 -6.94 -17.34
C ASP A 553 32.53 -7.68 -16.71
N PHE A 554 31.46 -6.95 -16.37
CA PHE A 554 30.23 -7.54 -15.88
C PHE A 554 29.51 -8.39 -16.95
N ALA A 555 29.57 -7.98 -18.22
CA ALA A 555 29.02 -8.77 -19.32
C ALA A 555 29.79 -10.08 -19.52
N ASP A 556 31.12 -10.04 -19.42
CA ASP A 556 31.98 -11.21 -19.51
C ASP A 556 31.73 -12.18 -18.35
N THR A 557 31.69 -11.69 -17.11
CA THR A 557 31.37 -12.52 -15.93
C THR A 557 29.96 -13.11 -15.99
N LYS A 558 28.99 -12.39 -16.56
CA LYS A 558 27.63 -12.92 -16.81
C LYS A 558 27.64 -14.05 -17.86
N ALA A 559 28.50 -13.96 -18.87
CA ALA A 559 28.67 -15.04 -19.84
C ALA A 559 29.31 -16.28 -19.19
N GLU A 560 30.37 -16.11 -18.38
CA GLU A 560 30.96 -17.22 -17.62
C GLU A 560 29.96 -17.86 -16.64
N LEU A 561 29.09 -17.07 -16.02
CA LEU A 561 28.02 -17.58 -15.16
C LEU A 561 26.99 -18.40 -15.95
N ALA A 562 26.70 -18.02 -17.20
CA ALA A 562 25.80 -18.79 -18.05
C ALA A 562 26.40 -20.16 -18.43
N ASP A 563 27.69 -20.20 -18.74
CA ASP A 563 28.41 -21.43 -19.05
C ASP A 563 28.47 -22.37 -17.84
N THR A 564 28.82 -21.85 -16.65
CA THR A 564 28.82 -22.65 -15.42
C THR A 564 27.42 -23.16 -15.06
N LYS A 565 26.35 -22.39 -15.32
CA LYS A 565 24.97 -22.85 -15.13
C LYS A 565 24.61 -23.99 -16.08
N ALA A 566 25.11 -23.97 -17.32
CA ALA A 566 24.93 -25.05 -18.28
C ALA A 566 25.67 -26.32 -17.83
N GLU A 567 26.93 -26.21 -17.38
CA GLU A 567 27.68 -27.35 -16.81
C GLU A 567 26.96 -27.94 -15.58
N LEU A 568 26.38 -27.09 -14.72
CA LEU A 568 25.64 -27.55 -13.54
C LEU A 568 24.35 -28.30 -13.90
N ALA A 569 23.72 -27.95 -15.03
CA ALA A 569 22.57 -28.67 -15.57
C ALA A 569 22.97 -30.08 -16.05
N ASP A 570 24.08 -30.21 -16.77
CA ASP A 570 24.63 -31.52 -17.18
C ASP A 570 24.95 -32.41 -15.97
N VAL A 571 25.56 -31.83 -14.92
CA VAL A 571 25.84 -32.55 -13.68
C VAL A 571 24.54 -33.01 -13.01
N ARG A 572 23.49 -32.18 -12.98
CA ARG A 572 22.18 -32.56 -12.44
C ARG A 572 21.56 -33.72 -13.21
N ASP A 573 21.68 -33.76 -14.52
CA ASP A 573 21.19 -34.86 -15.35
C ASP A 573 21.97 -36.16 -15.06
N HIS A 574 23.30 -36.08 -14.93
CA HIS A 574 24.11 -37.22 -14.51
C HIS A 574 23.73 -37.75 -13.13
N VAL A 575 23.46 -36.87 -12.15
CA VAL A 575 22.99 -37.26 -10.81
C VAL A 575 21.63 -37.94 -10.88
N THR A 576 20.72 -37.44 -11.72
CA THR A 576 19.39 -38.04 -11.92
C THR A 576 19.50 -39.46 -12.50
N ILE A 577 20.34 -39.66 -13.52
CA ILE A 577 20.62 -40.98 -14.11
C ILE A 577 21.24 -41.92 -13.06
N ALA A 578 22.23 -41.45 -12.31
CA ALA A 578 22.89 -42.25 -11.28
C ALA A 578 21.89 -42.68 -10.17
N THR A 579 21.00 -41.78 -9.77
CA THR A 579 19.96 -42.05 -8.77
C THR A 579 18.97 -43.11 -9.29
N GLY A 580 18.57 -43.02 -10.56
CA GLY A 580 17.74 -44.05 -11.22
C GLY A 580 18.41 -45.42 -11.26
N ASN A 581 19.71 -45.48 -11.58
CA ASN A 581 20.48 -46.72 -11.58
C ASN A 581 20.61 -47.33 -10.17
N ILE A 582 20.80 -46.49 -9.14
CA ILE A 582 20.82 -46.95 -7.75
C ILE A 582 19.47 -47.57 -7.36
N ALA A 583 18.36 -46.94 -7.74
CA ALA A 583 17.03 -47.48 -7.47
C ALA A 583 16.81 -48.85 -8.16
N ALA A 584 17.27 -49.02 -9.40
CA ALA A 584 17.22 -50.29 -10.11
C ALA A 584 18.05 -51.39 -9.40
N LEU A 585 19.28 -51.07 -8.99
CA LEU A 585 20.13 -52.00 -8.24
C LEU A 585 19.53 -52.38 -6.87
N GLN A 586 18.84 -51.46 -6.21
CA GLN A 586 18.12 -51.75 -4.96
C GLN A 586 16.95 -52.72 -5.18
N ALA A 587 16.21 -52.56 -6.29
CA ALA A 587 15.15 -53.49 -6.68
C ALA A 587 15.70 -54.89 -7.00
N ASP A 588 16.80 -54.98 -7.73
CA ASP A 588 17.48 -56.25 -8.03
C ASP A 588 17.97 -56.94 -6.75
N ARG A 589 18.58 -56.17 -5.83
CA ARG A 589 18.99 -56.68 -4.52
C ARG A 589 17.81 -57.25 -3.73
N ALA A 590 16.65 -56.57 -3.74
CA ALA A 590 15.45 -57.06 -3.06
C ALA A 590 14.94 -58.38 -3.67
N ASN A 591 14.94 -58.49 -5.01
CA ASN A 591 14.59 -59.72 -5.71
C ASN A 591 15.54 -60.89 -5.37
N ILE A 592 16.84 -60.63 -5.33
CA ILE A 592 17.85 -61.64 -4.96
C ILE A 592 17.63 -62.11 -3.53
N LEU A 593 17.41 -61.19 -2.58
CA LEU A 593 17.12 -61.54 -1.19
C LEU A 593 15.87 -62.42 -1.08
N GLN A 594 14.80 -62.10 -1.81
CA GLN A 594 13.59 -62.92 -1.83
C GLN A 594 13.86 -64.36 -2.36
N HIS A 595 14.72 -64.50 -3.37
CA HIS A 595 15.10 -65.81 -3.89
C HIS A 595 15.95 -66.61 -2.90
N VAL A 596 16.88 -65.94 -2.21
CA VAL A 596 17.70 -66.53 -1.15
C VAL A 596 16.82 -67.01 0.01
N ASP A 597 15.85 -66.21 0.45
CA ASP A 597 14.92 -66.59 1.51
C ASP A 597 14.08 -67.81 1.12
N LYS A 598 13.57 -67.86 -0.12
CA LYS A 598 12.89 -69.05 -0.65
C LYS A 598 13.79 -70.28 -0.66
N ALA A 599 15.04 -70.15 -1.08
CA ALA A 599 15.99 -71.26 -1.10
C ALA A 599 16.30 -71.77 0.31
N ILE A 600 16.48 -70.86 1.28
CA ILE A 600 16.66 -71.20 2.69
C ILE A 600 15.44 -71.95 3.22
N ALA A 601 14.22 -71.47 2.94
CA ALA A 601 12.98 -72.13 3.35
C ALA A 601 12.85 -73.56 2.78
N ILE A 602 13.19 -73.76 1.50
CA ILE A 602 13.22 -75.09 0.87
C ILE A 602 14.25 -76.00 1.56
N PHE A 603 15.44 -75.49 1.85
CA PHE A 603 16.50 -76.25 2.50
C PHE A 603 16.11 -76.66 3.92
N GLN A 604 15.50 -75.74 4.67
CA GLN A 604 14.95 -76.02 6.00
C GLN A 604 13.84 -77.07 5.94
N ALA A 605 12.89 -76.96 5.00
CA ALA A 605 11.82 -77.94 4.81
C ALA A 605 12.36 -79.35 4.48
N ARG A 606 13.38 -79.47 3.61
CA ARG A 606 14.06 -80.74 3.33
C ARG A 606 14.76 -81.32 4.56
N ARG A 607 15.41 -80.48 5.36
CA ARG A 607 16.05 -80.90 6.61
C ARG A 607 15.02 -81.42 7.62
N TYR A 608 13.87 -80.75 7.76
CA TYR A 608 12.77 -81.21 8.61
C TYR A 608 12.18 -82.54 8.13
N ALA A 609 12.01 -82.73 6.82
CA ALA A 609 11.56 -84.00 6.23
C ALA A 609 12.55 -85.14 6.49
N HIS A 610 13.86 -84.90 6.42
CA HIS A 610 14.88 -85.90 6.76
C HIS A 610 14.89 -86.27 8.25
N THR A 611 14.65 -85.31 9.15
CA THR A 611 14.51 -85.61 10.59
C THR A 611 13.21 -86.35 10.92
N ALA A 612 12.14 -86.15 10.15
CA ALA A 612 10.89 -86.89 10.29
C ALA A 612 10.95 -88.32 9.70
N ALA A 613 11.79 -88.55 8.68
CA ALA A 613 12.04 -89.87 8.10
C ALA A 613 13.12 -90.69 8.84
N GLY A 614 13.74 -90.13 9.89
CA GLY A 614 14.83 -90.74 10.67
C GLY A 614 14.42 -91.87 11.62
N THR A 615 13.20 -92.41 11.53
CA THR A 615 12.78 -93.63 12.21
C THR A 615 12.54 -94.80 11.26
N SER A 616 13.29 -94.94 10.17
CA SER A 616 13.59 -96.28 9.63
C SER A 616 14.79 -96.30 8.68
N SER A 617 15.82 -97.03 9.12
CA SER A 617 16.83 -97.79 8.35
C SER A 617 17.57 -97.16 7.16
N ALA A 618 18.89 -97.03 7.36
CA ALA A 618 20.01 -97.51 6.53
C ALA A 618 20.04 -97.24 5.00
N GLY A 619 21.20 -96.77 4.56
CA GLY A 619 21.80 -97.22 3.30
C GLY A 619 21.85 -96.21 2.15
N ASP A 620 23.05 -95.67 1.94
CA ASP A 620 23.69 -95.37 0.66
C ASP A 620 23.19 -94.30 -0.32
N ALA A 621 24.23 -93.67 -0.90
CA ALA A 621 24.34 -93.02 -2.21
C ALA A 621 23.80 -91.59 -2.40
N MET A 622 24.74 -90.64 -2.27
CA MET A 622 24.80 -89.37 -3.00
C MET A 622 24.64 -89.61 -4.51
N PRO A 623 23.92 -88.75 -5.26
CA PRO A 623 24.66 -87.85 -6.16
C PRO A 623 24.06 -86.43 -6.36
N GLN A 624 25.01 -85.52 -6.60
CA GLN A 624 25.03 -84.16 -7.19
C GLN A 624 23.87 -83.19 -6.98
#